data_AF-A0A5S4F8B0-F1
#
_entry.id   AF-A0A5S4F8B0-F1
#
_cell.length_a   1.000
_cell.length_b   1.000
_cell.length_c   1.000
_cell.angle_alpha   90.00
_cell.angle_beta   90.00
_cell.angle_gamma   90.00
#
_symmetry.space_group_name_H-M   'P 1'
#
loop_
_entity.id
_entity.type
_entity.pdbx_description
1 polymer ?
#
loop_
_entity_poly.entity_id
_entity_poly.type
_entity_poly.pdbx_seq_one_letter_code
_entity_poly.pdbx_strand_id
1 'polypeptide(L)'
;MAGWQPRFPVKTNDDSAPGTVFETGAHSERTIWVVVEREPGRRVSYARVTPGSRAGTVTVEVDVDGRGGSTVRVTYALTALTPEGQGPLHEFAERYPTFLQSWEEEIARHLGSRPPSAAAQS
;
A
#
# COMPACT_ATOMS: atom_id res chain seq x y z
N MET A 1 11.57 -5.72 -3.19
CA MET A 1 11.14 -5.74 -1.78
C MET A 1 10.67 -7.14 -1.46
N ALA A 2 11.21 -7.73 -0.40
CA ALA A 2 10.93 -9.11 -0.03
C ALA A 2 9.55 -9.15 0.66
N GLY A 3 8.48 -9.10 -0.14
CA GLY A 3 7.11 -9.20 0.37
C GLY A 3 6.06 -8.54 -0.52
N TRP A 4 6.40 -7.42 -1.18
CA TRP A 4 5.49 -6.76 -2.12
C TRP A 4 5.68 -7.28 -3.54
N GLN A 5 4.78 -8.18 -3.97
CA GLN A 5 4.75 -8.76 -5.32
C GLN A 5 3.32 -8.71 -5.89
N PRO A 6 2.84 -7.51 -6.28
CA PRO A 6 1.51 -7.37 -6.86
C PRO A 6 1.43 -8.09 -8.21
N ARG A 7 0.34 -8.82 -8.42
CA ARG A 7 0.02 -9.47 -9.69
C ARG A 7 -0.98 -8.60 -10.45
N PHE A 8 -0.60 -8.12 -11.63
CA PHE A 8 -1.48 -7.39 -12.53
C PHE A 8 -2.16 -8.37 -13.50
N PRO A 9 -3.49 -8.56 -13.45
CA PRO A 9 -4.18 -9.47 -14.37
C PRO A 9 -4.11 -9.02 -15.84
N VAL A 10 -4.03 -7.71 -16.07
CA VAL A 10 -3.89 -7.08 -17.38
C VAL A 10 -2.62 -6.22 -17.36
N LYS A 11 -1.83 -6.27 -18.43
CA LYS A 11 -0.66 -5.40 -18.57
C LYS A 11 -1.12 -3.94 -18.63
N THR A 12 -0.50 -3.09 -17.83
CA THR A 12 -0.68 -1.64 -17.86
C THR A 12 0.67 -0.96 -18.04
N ASN A 13 0.68 0.20 -18.69
CA ASN A 13 1.87 1.03 -18.84
C ASN A 13 2.09 1.94 -17.62
N ASP A 14 1.05 2.19 -16.82
CA ASP A 14 1.10 2.88 -15.54
C ASP A 14 0.38 2.01 -14.50
N ASP A 15 1.16 1.43 -13.60
CA ASP A 15 0.68 0.56 -12.53
C ASP A 15 -0.01 1.31 -11.38
N SER A 16 0.01 2.64 -11.44
CA SER A 16 -0.56 3.56 -10.43
C SER A 16 -1.67 4.46 -10.98
N ALA A 17 -2.07 4.29 -12.25
CA ALA A 17 -3.16 5.05 -12.84
C ALA A 17 -4.52 4.68 -12.18
N PRO A 18 -5.42 5.66 -11.94
CA PRO A 18 -6.79 5.36 -11.50
C PRO A 18 -7.48 4.34 -12.41
N GLY A 19 -8.18 3.38 -11.80
CA GLY A 19 -8.81 2.26 -12.49
C GLY A 19 -7.90 1.04 -12.69
N THR A 20 -6.59 1.14 -12.42
CA THR A 20 -5.69 -0.02 -12.45
C THR A 20 -6.07 -1.03 -11.36
N VAL A 21 -6.13 -2.30 -11.75
CA VAL A 21 -6.45 -3.43 -10.88
C VAL A 21 -5.24 -4.33 -10.69
N PHE A 22 -4.93 -4.68 -9.46
CA PHE A 22 -3.91 -5.67 -9.13
C PHE A 22 -4.33 -6.52 -7.94
N GLU A 23 -3.60 -7.60 -7.72
CA GLU A 23 -3.87 -8.54 -6.65
C GLU A 23 -2.62 -8.76 -5.80
N THR A 24 -2.84 -8.96 -4.51
CA THR A 24 -1.81 -9.47 -3.60
C THR A 24 -2.29 -10.78 -2.99
N GLY A 25 -1.37 -11.73 -2.84
CA GLY A 25 -1.61 -12.97 -2.11
C GLY A 25 -0.88 -12.95 -0.78
N ALA A 26 -1.57 -13.28 0.29
CA ALA A 26 -0.97 -13.62 1.57
C ALA A 26 -1.59 -14.93 2.07
N HIS A 27 -0.78 -15.98 2.18
CA HIS A 27 -1.24 -17.33 2.53
C HIS A 27 -2.35 -17.81 1.57
N SER A 28 -3.52 -18.20 2.09
CA SER A 28 -4.69 -18.63 1.31
C SER A 28 -5.62 -17.48 0.91
N GLU A 29 -5.36 -16.24 1.36
CA GLU A 29 -6.23 -15.09 1.06
C GLU A 29 -5.72 -14.30 -0.16
N ARG A 30 -6.60 -14.14 -1.15
CA ARG A 30 -6.42 -13.22 -2.27
C ARG A 30 -7.07 -11.88 -1.95
N THR A 31 -6.32 -10.79 -2.08
CA THR A 31 -6.86 -9.43 -2.00
C THR A 31 -6.79 -8.77 -3.38
N ILE A 32 -7.92 -8.26 -3.86
CA ILE A 32 -8.05 -7.47 -5.07
C ILE A 32 -7.96 -6.00 -4.68
N TRP A 33 -7.19 -5.23 -5.44
CA TRP A 33 -6.95 -3.81 -5.25
C TRP A 33 -7.32 -3.05 -6.52
N VAL A 34 -7.91 -1.87 -6.35
CA VAL A 34 -8.20 -0.93 -7.43
C VAL A 34 -7.64 0.43 -7.04
N VAL A 35 -6.83 1.04 -7.90
CA VAL A 35 -6.42 2.43 -7.72
C VAL A 35 -7.65 3.32 -7.90
N VAL A 36 -8.00 4.07 -6.87
CA VAL A 36 -9.18 4.95 -6.86
C VAL A 36 -8.79 6.35 -7.32
N GLU A 37 -7.78 6.93 -6.68
CA GLU A 37 -7.25 8.26 -7.03
C GLU A 37 -5.74 8.30 -6.86
N ARG A 38 -5.10 9.20 -7.61
CA ARG A 38 -3.67 9.47 -7.50
C ARG A 38 -3.38 10.95 -7.71
N GLU A 39 -2.66 11.53 -6.77
CA GLU A 39 -1.98 12.81 -6.86
C GLU A 39 -0.46 12.56 -6.83
N PRO A 40 0.25 12.68 -7.97
CA PRO A 40 1.66 12.32 -8.06
C PRO A 40 2.53 13.01 -6.99
N GLY A 41 3.29 12.22 -6.25
CA GLY A 41 4.21 12.71 -5.20
C GLY A 41 3.53 13.13 -3.89
N ARG A 42 2.20 13.04 -3.77
CA ARG A 42 1.47 13.49 -2.58
C ARG A 42 0.53 12.44 -2.02
N ARG A 43 -0.30 11.82 -2.85
CA ARG A 43 -1.39 10.96 -2.37
C ARG A 43 -1.74 9.86 -3.37
N VAL A 44 -2.09 8.69 -2.85
CA VAL A 44 -2.74 7.63 -3.63
C VAL A 44 -3.76 6.93 -2.75
N SER A 45 -4.92 6.61 -3.31
CA SER A 45 -5.97 5.86 -2.64
C SER A 45 -6.34 4.61 -3.43
N TYR A 46 -6.72 3.57 -2.68
CA TYR A 46 -7.09 2.28 -3.22
C TYR A 46 -8.38 1.81 -2.58
N ALA A 47 -9.23 1.17 -3.38
CA ALA A 47 -10.23 0.24 -2.86
C ALA A 47 -9.58 -1.15 -2.78
N ARG A 48 -9.88 -1.90 -1.72
CA ARG A 48 -9.42 -3.28 -1.57
C ARG A 48 -10.55 -4.20 -1.12
N VAL A 49 -10.53 -5.42 -1.63
CA VAL A 49 -11.46 -6.48 -1.27
C VAL A 49 -10.71 -7.79 -1.08
N THR A 50 -10.87 -8.39 0.08
CA THR A 50 -10.53 -9.79 0.35
C THR A 50 -11.85 -10.55 0.41
N PRO A 51 -12.24 -11.27 -0.67
CA PRO A 51 -13.54 -11.92 -0.75
C PRO A 51 -13.83 -12.83 0.44
N GLY A 52 -15.04 -12.73 1.00
CA GLY A 52 -15.46 -13.52 2.17
C GLY A 52 -14.87 -13.07 3.51
N SER A 53 -14.03 -12.04 3.55
CA SER A 53 -13.35 -11.57 4.76
C SER A 53 -13.61 -10.09 5.04
N ARG A 54 -13.07 -9.18 4.21
CA ARG A 54 -13.11 -7.73 4.47
C ARG A 54 -12.94 -6.91 3.20
N ALA A 55 -13.47 -5.69 3.23
CA ALA A 55 -13.29 -4.71 2.16
C ALA A 55 -13.18 -3.29 2.73
N GLY A 56 -12.70 -2.37 1.91
CA GLY A 56 -12.66 -0.96 2.26
C GLY A 56 -11.60 -0.21 1.48
N THR A 57 -11.06 0.85 2.06
CA THR A 57 -10.09 1.71 1.39
C THR A 57 -8.77 1.80 2.13
N VAL A 58 -7.71 2.04 1.36
CA VAL A 58 -6.38 2.40 1.85
C VAL A 58 -6.00 3.72 1.24
N THR A 59 -5.55 4.66 2.05
CA THR A 59 -5.01 5.94 1.57
C THR A 59 -3.59 6.08 2.08
N VAL A 60 -2.69 6.46 1.18
CA VAL A 60 -1.30 6.81 1.50
C VAL A 60 -1.11 8.28 1.14
N GLU A 61 -0.67 9.06 2.11
CA GLU A 61 -0.36 10.49 1.97
C GLU A 61 1.10 10.70 2.35
N VAL A 62 1.79 11.53 1.58
CA VAL A 62 3.21 11.84 1.75
C VAL A 62 3.36 13.33 1.86
N ASP A 63 3.94 13.77 2.97
CA ASP A 63 4.29 15.16 3.23
C ASP A 63 5.81 15.28 3.36
N VAL A 64 6.38 16.37 2.83
CA VAL A 64 7.80 16.69 3.04
C VAL A 64 8.04 17.06 4.50
N ASP A 65 9.11 16.54 5.10
CA ASP A 65 9.40 16.79 6.52
C ASP A 65 10.28 18.05 6.76
N GLY A 66 10.69 18.73 5.68
CA GLY A 66 11.56 19.91 5.71
C GLY A 66 13.03 19.62 6.02
N ARG A 67 13.44 18.36 6.21
CA ARG A 67 14.81 17.92 6.53
C ARG A 67 15.39 16.96 5.48
N GLY A 68 14.79 16.92 4.30
CA GLY A 68 15.19 16.02 3.22
C GLY A 68 14.58 14.62 3.30
N GLY A 69 13.60 14.41 4.19
CA GLY A 69 12.80 13.21 4.30
C GLY A 69 11.31 13.47 4.00
N SER A 70 10.49 12.50 4.39
CA SER A 70 9.04 12.56 4.23
C SER A 70 8.34 11.94 5.43
N THR A 71 7.23 12.53 5.85
CA THR A 71 6.26 11.87 6.71
C THR A 71 5.23 11.17 5.84
N VAL A 72 4.99 9.89 6.11
CA VAL A 72 3.97 9.10 5.40
C VAL A 72 2.83 8.79 6.35
N ARG A 73 1.60 9.15 5.97
CA ARG A 73 0.39 8.72 6.66
C ARG A 73 -0.28 7.63 5.84
N VAL A 74 -0.52 6.49 6.47
CA VAL A 74 -1.31 5.40 5.89
C VAL A 74 -2.59 5.27 6.69
N THR A 75 -3.73 5.24 6.01
CA THR A 75 -5.05 5.11 6.63
C THR A 75 -5.80 3.94 6.01
N TYR A 76 -6.22 3.00 6.84
CA TYR A 76 -7.09 1.90 6.48
C TYR A 76 -8.50 2.17 7.04
N ALA A 77 -9.49 2.19 6.16
CA ALA A 77 -10.90 2.20 6.54
C ALA A 77 -11.52 0.91 6.02
N LEU A 78 -11.62 -0.11 6.90
CA LEU A 78 -12.01 -1.46 6.53
C LEU A 78 -13.28 -1.91 7.27
N THR A 79 -14.04 -2.77 6.61
CA THR A 79 -15.25 -3.40 7.14
C THR A 79 -15.16 -4.90 6.91
N ALA A 80 -15.47 -5.69 7.94
CA ALA A 80 -15.62 -7.13 7.79
C ALA A 80 -16.89 -7.42 6.96
N LEU A 81 -16.76 -8.30 5.97
CA LEU A 81 -17.87 -8.68 5.09
C LEU A 81 -18.71 -9.84 5.64
N THR A 82 -18.16 -10.56 6.62
CA THR A 82 -18.76 -11.73 7.27
C THR A 82 -18.45 -11.70 8.77
N PRO A 83 -19.23 -12.41 9.61
CA PRO A 83 -18.90 -12.59 11.02
C PRO A 83 -17.49 -13.18 11.21
N GLU A 84 -17.11 -14.17 10.40
CA GLU A 84 -15.80 -14.82 10.45
C GLU A 84 -14.66 -13.85 10.09
N GLY A 85 -14.93 -12.87 9.23
CA GLY A 85 -13.99 -11.81 8.85
C GLY A 85 -13.69 -10.78 9.96
N GLN A 86 -14.46 -10.76 11.06
CA GLN A 86 -14.22 -9.82 12.17
C GLN A 86 -12.92 -10.12 12.92
N GLY A 87 -12.61 -11.40 13.16
CA GLY A 87 -11.37 -11.82 13.83
C GLY A 87 -10.12 -11.34 13.09
N PRO A 88 -9.95 -11.70 11.80
CA PRO A 88 -8.82 -11.22 10.99
C PRO A 88 -8.74 -9.70 10.88
N LEU A 89 -9.87 -8.98 10.86
CA LEU A 89 -9.88 -7.52 10.85
C LEU A 89 -9.38 -6.94 12.19
N HIS A 90 -9.78 -7.52 13.32
CA HIS A 90 -9.30 -7.11 14.63
C HIS A 90 -7.80 -7.35 14.79
N GLU A 91 -7.33 -8.56 14.46
CA GLU A 91 -5.91 -8.91 14.49
C GLU A 91 -5.07 -8.00 13.57
N PHE A 92 -5.61 -7.62 12.42
CA PHE A 92 -4.97 -6.63 11.54
C PHE A 92 -4.84 -5.27 12.23
N ALA A 93 -5.89 -4.79 12.90
CA ALA A 93 -5.86 -3.51 13.60
C ALA A 93 -4.85 -3.51 14.76
N GLU A 94 -4.77 -4.59 15.54
CA GLU A 94 -3.83 -4.74 16.65
C GLU A 94 -2.36 -4.75 16.18
N ARG A 95 -2.09 -5.44 15.06
CA ARG A 95 -0.72 -5.53 14.49
C ARG A 95 -0.35 -4.36 13.60
N TYR A 96 -1.27 -3.42 13.37
CA TYR A 96 -1.09 -2.32 12.43
C TYR A 96 0.17 -1.48 12.69
N PRO A 97 0.49 -1.09 13.95
CA PRO A 97 1.71 -0.31 14.21
C PRO A 97 2.99 -1.05 13.82
N THR A 98 3.11 -2.33 14.18
CA THR A 98 4.26 -3.18 13.82
C THR A 98 4.36 -3.37 12.30
N PHE A 99 3.21 -3.49 11.63
CA PHE A 99 3.16 -3.59 10.17
C PHE A 99 3.64 -2.30 9.50
N LEU A 100 3.27 -1.12 10.00
CA LEU A 100 3.78 0.15 9.47
C LEU A 100 5.29 0.33 9.72
N GLN A 101 5.78 -0.07 10.89
CA GLN A 101 7.20 0.00 11.20
C GLN A 101 8.03 -0.87 10.24
N SER A 102 7.57 -2.08 9.91
CA SER A 102 8.30 -2.95 8.97
C SER A 102 8.34 -2.36 7.56
N TRP A 103 7.29 -1.66 7.13
CA TRP A 103 7.27 -0.93 5.85
C TRP A 103 8.27 0.22 5.85
N GLU A 104 8.31 1.01 6.92
CA GLU A 104 9.28 2.10 7.08
C GLU A 104 10.72 1.57 6.96
N GLU A 105 11.05 0.51 7.69
CA GLU A 105 12.38 -0.11 7.68
C GLU A 105 12.75 -0.68 6.30
N GLU A 106 11.80 -1.32 5.59
CA GLU A 106 12.05 -1.85 4.26
C GLU A 106 12.25 -0.76 3.21
N ILE A 107 11.44 0.30 3.25
CA ILE A 107 11.56 1.45 2.36
C ILE A 107 12.90 2.16 2.62
N ALA A 108 13.24 2.43 3.88
CA ALA A 108 14.51 3.07 4.25
C ALA A 108 15.71 2.26 3.78
N ARG A 109 15.69 0.93 3.97
CA ARG A 109 16.75 0.03 3.48
C ARG A 109 16.86 0.05 1.96
N HIS A 110 15.73 0.04 1.25
CA HIS A 110 15.72 0.08 -0.21
C HIS A 110 16.27 1.41 -0.76
N LEU A 111 15.90 2.54 -0.14
CA LEU A 111 16.39 3.87 -0.51
C LEU A 111 17.88 4.05 -0.18
N GLY A 112 18.34 3.57 0.98
CA GLY A 112 19.76 3.59 1.36
C GLY A 112 20.64 2.66 0.52
N SER A 113 20.07 1.62 -0.08
CA SER A 113 20.76 0.71 -1.01
C SER A 113 20.79 1.25 -2.44
N ARG A 114 20.04 2.32 -2.74
CA ARG A 114 20.02 2.96 -4.07
C ARG A 114 21.15 3.98 -4.13
N PRO A 115 22.05 3.95 -5.15
CA PRO A 115 22.99 5.05 -5.33
C PRO A 115 22.21 6.36 -5.49
N PRO A 116 22.75 7.50 -5.02
CA PRO A 116 22.08 8.79 -5.15
C PRO A 116 21.71 9.02 -6.60
N SER A 117 20.43 9.32 -6.85
CA SER A 117 19.94 9.68 -8.18
C SER A 117 20.76 10.87 -8.65
N ALA A 118 21.47 10.73 -9.78
CA ALA A 118 22.03 11.87 -10.47
C ALA A 118 20.87 12.79 -10.85
N ALA A 119 20.61 13.79 -10.02
CA ALA A 119 19.64 14.82 -10.32
C ALA A 119 20.09 15.50 -11.61
N ALA A 120 19.12 15.68 -12.51
CA ALA A 120 19.25 16.30 -13.80
C ALA A 120 20.16 17.54 -13.73
N GLN A 121 21.27 17.48 -14.45
CA GLN A 121 21.97 18.68 -14.87
C GLN A 121 21.09 19.36 -15.91
N SER A 122 20.69 20.59 -15.63
CA SER A 122 20.18 21.56 -16.60
C SER A 122 20.89 22.88 -16.34
#